data_AF-A0A9W4TVF4-F1
#
_entry.id   AF-A0A9W4TVF4-F1
#
_cell.length_a   1.000
_cell.length_b   1.000
_cell.length_c   1.000
_cell.angle_alpha   90.00
_cell.angle_beta   90.00
_cell.angle_gamma   90.00
#
_symmetry.space_group_name_H-M   'P 1'
#
loop_
_entity.id
_entity.type
_entity.pdbx_description
1 polymer ?
#
loop_
_entity_poly.entity_id
_entity_poly.type
_entity_poly.pdbx_seq_one_letter_code
_entity_poly.pdbx_strand_id
1 'polypeptide(L)'
;MTESGITYDNLAASLLNDMINNIIKNEVLLNLSNHLSIEKQIGDNKENNNFKFQETDSSKDIYGQDKMKLKTVESGRYFSCENCGRKIAGGRFAQHINKCLERKRK
;
A
#
# COMPACT_ATOMS: atom_id res chain seq x y z
N MET A 1 -18.81 34.79 -38.47
CA MET A 1 -18.85 34.02 -37.20
C MET A 1 -19.12 35.05 -36.13
N THR A 2 -20.36 35.17 -35.66
CA THR A 2 -20.75 36.21 -34.71
C THR A 2 -20.14 35.87 -33.35
N GLU A 3 -19.11 36.62 -32.96
CA GLU A 3 -18.55 36.57 -31.62
C GLU A 3 -19.67 36.89 -30.62
N SER A 4 -20.02 35.91 -29.78
CA SER A 4 -20.94 36.09 -28.67
C SER A 4 -20.41 37.20 -27.77
N GLY A 5 -21.24 38.21 -27.49
CA GLY A 5 -20.86 39.35 -26.65
C GLY A 5 -20.31 38.91 -25.29
N ILE A 6 -19.31 39.63 -24.79
CA ILE A 6 -18.69 39.36 -23.50
C ILE A 6 -19.70 39.71 -22.40
N THR A 7 -20.25 38.69 -21.75
CA THR A 7 -21.09 38.84 -20.56
C THR A 7 -20.29 38.46 -19.31
N TYR A 8 -20.72 38.94 -18.14
CA TYR A 8 -20.11 38.54 -16.86
C TYR A 8 -20.14 37.01 -16.67
N ASP A 9 -21.19 36.36 -17.14
CA ASP A 9 -21.33 34.90 -17.08
C ASP A 9 -20.30 34.19 -17.97
N ASN A 10 -20.07 34.69 -19.20
CA ASN A 10 -19.06 34.14 -20.10
C ASN A 10 -17.65 34.32 -19.53
N LEU A 11 -17.37 35.47 -18.91
CA LEU A 11 -16.09 35.73 -18.25
C LEU A 11 -15.88 34.82 -17.04
N ALA A 12 -16.88 34.69 -16.16
CA ALA A 12 -16.82 33.83 -14.98
C ALA A 12 -16.65 32.35 -15.35
N ALA A 13 -17.35 31.89 -16.39
CA ALA A 13 -17.20 30.55 -16.93
C ALA A 13 -15.80 30.31 -17.51
N SER A 14 -15.23 31.29 -18.21
CA SER A 14 -13.85 31.20 -18.73
C SER A 14 -12.83 31.11 -17.59
N LEU A 15 -12.95 31.95 -16.56
CA LEU A 15 -12.05 31.91 -15.40
C LEU A 15 -12.14 30.59 -14.64
N LEU A 16 -13.36 30.08 -14.45
CA LEU A 16 -13.58 28.78 -13.83
C LEU A 16 -12.93 27.66 -14.64
N ASN A 17 -13.09 27.69 -15.96
CA ASN A 17 -12.47 26.72 -16.86
C ASN A 17 -10.94 26.77 -16.77
N ASP A 18 -10.34 27.97 -16.73
CA ASP A 18 -8.89 28.13 -16.59
C ASP A 18 -8.37 27.56 -15.26
N MET A 19 -9.08 27.81 -14.16
CA MET A 19 -8.72 27.26 -12.85
C MET A 19 -8.83 25.73 -12.83
N ILE A 20 -9.93 25.17 -13.32
CA ILE A 20 -10.15 23.72 -13.37
C ILE A 20 -9.12 23.05 -14.26
N ASN A 21 -8.83 23.61 -15.44
CA ASN A 21 -7.82 23.07 -16.35
C ASN A 21 -6.44 23.03 -15.71
N ASN A 22 -6.07 24.06 -14.93
CA ASN A 22 -4.81 24.07 -14.21
C ASN A 22 -4.75 23.00 -13.11
N ILE A 23 -5.84 22.80 -12.37
CA ILE A 23 -5.93 21.75 -11.34
C ILE A 23 -5.79 20.37 -11.97
N ILE A 24 -6.56 20.09 -13.04
CA ILE A 24 -6.52 18.80 -13.74
C ILE A 24 -5.13 18.54 -14.30
N LYS A 25 -4.50 19.52 -14.95
CA LYS A 25 -3.15 19.36 -15.49
C LYS A 25 -2.14 19.04 -14.40
N ASN A 26 -2.19 19.74 -13.26
CA ASN A 26 -1.27 19.50 -12.16
C ASN A 26 -1.42 18.09 -11.58
N GLU A 27 -2.66 17.66 -11.35
CA GLU A 27 -2.95 16.32 -10.81
C GLU A 27 -2.52 15.21 -11.77
N VAL A 28 -2.83 15.35 -13.06
CA VAL A 28 -2.44 14.37 -14.08
C VAL A 28 -0.92 14.30 -14.21
N LEU A 29 -0.22 15.44 -14.21
CA LEU A 29 1.25 15.49 -14.27
C LEU A 29 1.89 14.83 -13.05
N LEU A 30 1.37 15.10 -11.85
CA LEU A 30 1.86 14.51 -10.61
C LEU A 30 1.71 12.99 -10.64
N ASN A 31 0.52 12.50 -10.96
CA ASN A 31 0.24 11.06 -11.01
C ASN A 31 1.06 10.36 -12.10
N LEU A 32 1.20 10.97 -13.27
CA LEU A 32 2.02 10.43 -14.35
C LEU A 32 3.50 10.40 -13.97
N SER A 33 4.03 11.48 -13.38
CA SER A 33 5.41 11.55 -12.92
C SER A 33 5.71 10.47 -11.88
N ASN A 34 4.81 10.29 -10.92
CA ASN A 34 4.90 9.25 -9.90
C ASN A 34 4.88 7.86 -10.53
N HIS A 35 3.95 7.58 -11.45
CA HIS A 35 3.88 6.29 -12.14
C HIS A 35 5.16 5.98 -12.90
N LEU A 36 5.66 6.93 -13.71
CA LEU A 36 6.89 6.75 -14.48
C LEU A 36 8.12 6.58 -13.58
N SER A 37 8.17 7.30 -12.45
CA SER A 37 9.26 7.17 -11.48
C SER A 37 9.28 5.77 -10.86
N ILE A 38 8.12 5.28 -10.40
CA ILE A 38 7.96 3.95 -9.82
C ILE A 38 8.30 2.86 -10.84
N GLU A 39 7.77 2.98 -12.07
CA GLU A 39 8.04 2.03 -13.15
C GLU A 39 9.54 1.91 -13.45
N LYS A 40 10.25 3.04 -13.52
CA LYS A 40 11.71 3.06 -13.74
C LYS A 40 12.50 2.48 -12.57
N GLN A 41 12.05 2.67 -11.33
CA GLN A 41 12.76 2.20 -10.13
C GLN A 41 12.60 0.68 -9.91
N ILE A 42 11.44 0.11 -10.25
CA ILE A 42 11.13 -1.31 -9.96
C ILE A 42 11.56 -2.24 -11.12
N GLY A 43 11.81 -1.70 -12.32
CA GLY A 43 12.20 -2.46 -13.50
C GLY A 43 11.03 -3.26 -14.11
N ASP A 44 11.31 -4.07 -15.15
CA ASP A 44 10.33 -4.79 -15.98
C ASP A 44 9.61 -5.98 -15.27
N ASN A 45 9.34 -5.87 -13.96
CA ASN A 45 8.53 -6.84 -13.20
C ASN A 45 7.03 -6.64 -13.44
N LYS A 46 6.61 -6.74 -14.71
CA LYS A 46 5.21 -6.55 -15.15
C LYS A 46 4.25 -7.58 -14.55
N GLU A 47 4.73 -8.72 -14.05
CA GLU A 47 3.88 -9.77 -13.50
C GLU A 47 3.52 -9.58 -12.02
N ASN A 48 4.34 -8.87 -11.24
CA ASN A 48 4.16 -8.72 -9.79
C ASN A 48 3.71 -7.32 -9.34
N ASN A 49 3.72 -6.34 -10.24
CA ASN A 49 3.42 -4.94 -9.91
C ASN A 49 1.93 -4.57 -10.04
N ASN A 50 1.04 -5.56 -10.18
CA ASN A 50 -0.38 -5.34 -9.94
C ASN A 50 -0.65 -5.22 -8.43
N PHE A 51 -0.03 -4.25 -7.76
CA PHE A 51 -0.64 -3.60 -6.59
C PHE A 51 -1.87 -2.83 -7.07
N LYS A 52 -2.84 -3.54 -7.64
CA LYS A 52 -4.18 -3.02 -7.75
C LYS A 52 -4.64 -2.91 -6.31
N PHE A 53 -4.99 -1.70 -5.89
CA PHE A 53 -5.89 -1.51 -4.77
C PHE A 53 -7.20 -2.18 -5.17
N GLN A 54 -7.23 -3.52 -5.07
CA GLN A 54 -8.36 -4.33 -5.41
C GLN A 54 -9.29 -4.23 -4.20
N GLU A 55 -9.96 -3.09 -4.12
CA GLU A 55 -11.16 -2.96 -3.32
C GLU A 55 -12.09 -4.07 -3.80
N THR A 56 -12.26 -5.13 -2.99
CA THR A 56 -13.49 -5.96 -2.81
C THR A 56 -13.24 -7.40 -2.34
N ASP A 57 -12.03 -7.83 -1.99
CA ASP A 57 -11.83 -9.18 -1.41
C ASP A 57 -11.01 -9.12 -0.11
N SER A 58 -11.67 -8.71 0.98
CA SER A 58 -11.08 -8.49 2.31
C SER A 58 -10.39 -9.72 2.95
N SER A 59 -10.50 -10.89 2.34
CA SER A 59 -9.93 -12.16 2.82
C SER A 59 -8.50 -12.42 2.34
N LYS A 60 -7.98 -11.65 1.38
CA LYS A 60 -6.62 -11.84 0.83
C LYS A 60 -5.68 -10.71 1.28
N ASP A 61 -4.39 -11.01 1.35
CA ASP A 61 -3.34 -10.01 1.61
C ASP A 61 -2.84 -9.35 0.32
N ILE A 62 -1.84 -8.47 0.45
CA ILE A 62 -1.22 -7.72 -0.66
C ILE A 62 -0.51 -8.61 -1.69
N TYR A 63 -0.28 -9.88 -1.37
CA TYR A 63 0.31 -10.89 -2.27
C TYR A 63 -0.74 -11.90 -2.77
N GLY A 64 -2.03 -11.63 -2.54
CA GLY A 64 -3.13 -12.51 -2.91
C GLY A 64 -3.25 -13.77 -2.04
N GLN A 65 -2.53 -13.86 -0.92
CA GLN A 65 -2.62 -15.00 0.00
C GLN A 65 -3.83 -14.87 0.92
N ASP A 66 -4.53 -15.98 1.12
CA ASP A 66 -5.68 -16.04 2.01
C ASP A 66 -5.26 -15.89 3.49
N LYS A 67 -5.88 -14.94 4.20
CA LYS A 67 -5.66 -14.67 5.62
C LYS A 67 -5.87 -15.91 6.50
N MET A 68 -6.79 -16.80 6.11
CA MET A 68 -7.04 -18.04 6.85
C MET A 68 -5.85 -19.01 6.76
N LYS A 69 -5.18 -19.07 5.61
CA LYS A 69 -3.94 -19.82 5.44
C LYS A 69 -2.78 -19.15 6.19
N LEU A 70 -2.74 -17.82 6.24
CA LEU A 70 -1.68 -17.11 6.94
C LEU A 70 -1.68 -17.36 8.45
N LYS A 71 -2.87 -17.34 9.08
CA LYS A 71 -3.05 -17.61 10.53
C LYS A 71 -2.62 -19.02 10.92
N THR A 72 -2.98 -20.02 10.12
CA THR A 72 -2.58 -21.42 10.40
C THR A 72 -1.08 -21.60 10.22
N VAL A 73 -0.49 -21.00 9.17
CA VAL A 73 0.96 -21.05 8.93
C VAL A 73 1.75 -20.35 10.04
N GLU A 74 1.27 -19.25 10.62
CA GLU A 74 1.95 -18.56 11.73
C GLU A 74 2.03 -19.41 13.01
N SER A 75 0.98 -20.17 13.32
CA SER A 75 0.99 -21.10 14.45
C SER A 75 1.90 -22.31 14.24
N GLY A 76 2.13 -22.72 12.98
CA GLY A 76 3.02 -23.83 12.61
C GLY A 76 4.49 -23.42 12.43
N ARG A 77 4.79 -22.13 12.27
CA ARG A 77 6.16 -21.64 12.12
C ARG A 77 6.91 -21.71 13.45
N TYR A 78 8.13 -22.26 13.44
CA TYR A 78 9.01 -22.29 14.60
C TYR A 78 10.08 -21.20 14.48
N PHE A 79 10.27 -20.45 15.56
CA PHE A 79 11.28 -19.41 15.70
C PHE A 79 12.35 -19.86 16.69
N SER A 80 13.61 -19.64 16.37
CA SER A 80 14.71 -19.88 17.30
C SER A 80 14.76 -18.78 18.36
N CYS A 81 14.65 -19.15 19.64
CA CYS A 81 14.89 -18.23 20.73
C CYS A 81 16.39 -18.01 20.92
N GLU A 82 16.89 -16.80 20.65
CA GLU A 82 18.31 -16.45 20.84
C GLU A 82 18.73 -16.46 22.32
N ASN A 83 17.79 -16.39 23.25
CA ASN A 83 18.09 -16.41 24.67
C ASN A 83 18.44 -17.82 25.20
N CYS A 84 17.84 -18.87 24.65
CA CYS A 84 17.98 -20.25 25.14
C CYS A 84 18.26 -21.31 24.06
N GLY A 85 18.34 -20.91 22.79
CA GLY A 85 18.59 -21.79 21.64
C GLY A 85 17.42 -22.70 21.24
N ARG A 86 16.30 -22.69 21.97
CA ARG A 86 15.15 -23.57 21.66
C ARG A 86 14.34 -23.05 20.48
N LYS A 87 13.85 -23.96 19.64
CA LYS A 87 12.86 -23.66 18.59
C LYS A 87 11.46 -23.64 19.20
N ILE A 88 10.75 -22.54 19.06
CA ILE A 88 9.45 -22.28 19.69
C ILE A 88 8.42 -21.94 18.62
N ALA A 89 7.26 -22.59 18.65
CA ALA A 89 6.15 -22.27 17.73
C ALA A 89 5.68 -20.82 17.90
N GLY A 90 5.38 -20.13 16.80
CA GLY A 90 5.02 -18.71 16.74
C GLY A 90 3.91 -18.33 17.71
N GLY A 91 2.81 -19.11 17.72
CA GLY A 91 1.69 -18.90 18.63
C GLY A 91 2.03 -19.02 20.13
N ARG A 92 3.19 -19.60 20.48
CA ARG A 92 3.67 -19.74 21.87
C ARG A 92 4.91 -18.90 22.17
N PHE A 93 5.41 -18.14 21.20
CA PHE A 93 6.66 -17.40 21.34
C PHE A 93 6.56 -16.33 22.44
N ALA A 94 5.46 -15.57 22.49
CA ALA A 94 5.23 -14.56 23.54
C ALA A 94 5.22 -15.17 24.95
N GLN A 95 4.50 -16.30 25.15
CA GLN A 95 4.46 -16.99 26.44
C GLN A 95 5.83 -17.55 26.83
N HIS A 96 6.60 -18.03 25.85
CA HIS A 96 7.96 -18.49 26.08
C HIS A 96 8.87 -17.36 26.55
N ILE A 97 8.83 -16.19 25.90
CA ILE A 97 9.70 -15.04 26.22
C ILE A 97 9.57 -14.63 27.69
N ASN A 98 8.36 -14.50 28.22
CA ASN A 98 8.12 -14.16 29.62
C ASN A 98 8.89 -15.11 30.57
N LYS A 99 8.75 -16.42 30.38
CA LYS A 99 9.40 -17.44 31.24
C LYS A 99 10.90 -17.57 30.96
N CYS A 100 11.33 -17.37 29.72
CA CYS A 100 12.69 -17.57 29.28
C CYS A 100 13.61 -16.44 29.76
N LEU A 101 13.14 -15.19 29.69
CA LEU A 101 13.88 -14.03 30.16
C LEU A 101 13.94 -13.95 31.69
N GLU A 102 12.89 -14.37 32.40
CA GLU A 102 12.90 -14.45 33.86
C GLU A 102 13.96 -15.42 34.40
N ARG A 103 14.24 -16.51 33.67
CA ARG A 103 15.23 -17.52 34.09
C ARG A 103 16.68 -17.06 33.95
N LYS A 104 16.98 -16.08 33.09
CA LYS A 104 18.36 -15.59 32.88
C LYS A 104 18.77 -14.50 33.87
N ARG A 105 17.97 -14.28 34.93
CA ARG A 105 18.24 -13.32 36.01
C ARG A 105 18.82 -13.95 37.29
N LYS A 106 19.48 -15.11 37.19
CA LYS A 106 20.32 -15.67 38.25
C LYS A 106 21.63 -16.17 37.68
#